data_AF-A0A379UPN7-F1
#
_entry.id   AF-A0A379UPN7-F1
#
_cell.length_a   1.000
_cell.length_b   1.000
_cell.length_c   1.000
_cell.angle_alpha   90.00
_cell.angle_beta   90.00
_cell.angle_gamma   90.00
#
_symmetry.space_group_name_H-M   'P 1'
#
loop_
_entity.id
_entity.type
_entity.pdbx_description
1 polymer ?
#
loop_
_entity_poly.entity_id
_entity_poly.type
_entity_poly.pdbx_seq_one_letter_code
_entity_poly.pdbx_strand_id
1 'polypeptide(L)'
;MSFKFTVHSNRWNHTDTYTMEKTATGWHISHIAINGDSKPNGEPILYANFDQDYIAYPSKTGDFLEWIWQELDNNNMNDQEAQTKIDELADWVSVTEKNTPMWQGWNC
;
A
#
# COMPACT_ATOMS: atom_id res chain seq x y z
N MET A 1 -12.17 -12.23 0.90
CA MET A 1 -10.75 -12.47 1.20
C MET A 1 -10.14 -11.17 1.70
N SER A 2 -9.17 -11.24 2.62
CA SER A 2 -8.46 -10.09 3.15
C SER A 2 -6.98 -10.22 2.78
N PHE A 3 -6.44 -9.20 2.14
CA PHE A 3 -5.03 -9.08 1.76
C PHE A 3 -4.29 -8.20 2.75
N LYS A 4 -2.97 -8.38 2.85
CA LYS A 4 -2.08 -7.58 3.69
C LYS A 4 -1.14 -6.78 2.83
N PHE A 5 -1.01 -5.49 3.11
CA PHE A 5 -0.04 -4.59 2.51
C PHE A 5 0.87 -4.09 3.63
N THR A 6 2.05 -4.67 3.78
CA THR A 6 2.95 -4.38 4.90
C THR A 6 4.14 -3.55 4.45
N VAL A 7 4.30 -2.35 4.99
CA VAL A 7 5.38 -1.43 4.62
C VAL A 7 6.24 -1.05 5.82
N HIS A 8 7.50 -0.71 5.59
CA HIS A 8 8.32 -0.04 6.60
C HIS A 8 7.96 1.44 6.71
N SER A 9 7.95 1.97 7.95
CA SER A 9 7.87 3.40 8.25
C SER A 9 9.16 3.84 8.94
N ASN A 10 9.90 4.79 8.34
CA ASN A 10 11.09 5.35 9.00
C ASN A 10 10.71 6.13 10.26
N ARG A 11 9.57 6.84 10.23
CA ARG A 11 9.04 7.63 11.35
C ARG A 11 8.95 6.81 12.62
N TRP A 12 8.46 5.58 12.52
CA TRP A 12 8.23 4.70 13.66
C TRP A 12 9.27 3.60 13.84
N ASN A 13 10.15 3.42 12.85
CA ASN A 13 11.16 2.36 12.81
C ASN A 13 10.56 0.96 13.01
N HIS A 14 9.37 0.74 12.44
CA HIS A 14 8.71 -0.57 12.38
C HIS A 14 7.96 -0.74 11.07
N THR A 15 7.21 -1.82 10.96
CA THR A 15 6.32 -2.07 9.83
C THR A 15 4.89 -1.71 10.19
N ASP A 16 4.18 -1.08 9.27
CA ASP A 16 2.73 -0.87 9.30
C ASP A 16 2.07 -1.86 8.35
N THR A 17 0.97 -2.49 8.79
CA THR A 17 0.25 -3.47 7.99
C THR A 17 -1.17 -2.97 7.73
N TYR A 18 -1.43 -2.56 6.49
CA TYR A 18 -2.76 -2.21 6.03
C TYR A 18 -3.50 -3.47 5.60
N THR A 19 -4.77 -3.57 5.99
CA THR A 19 -5.66 -4.63 5.51
C THR A 19 -6.42 -4.13 4.29
N MET A 20 -6.45 -4.93 3.23
CA MET A 20 -7.14 -4.60 1.99
C MET A 20 -8.18 -5.66 1.67
N GLU A 21 -9.42 -5.26 1.46
CA GLU A 21 -10.49 -6.14 1.01
C GLU A 21 -11.01 -5.66 -0.35
N LYS A 22 -11.11 -6.56 -1.32
CA LYS A 22 -11.62 -6.21 -2.64
C LYS A 22 -13.11 -5.86 -2.54
N THR A 23 -13.51 -4.73 -3.10
CA THR A 23 -14.89 -4.33 -3.33
C THR A 23 -15.23 -4.41 -4.82
N ALA A 24 -16.49 -4.13 -5.18
CA ALA A 24 -16.92 -4.06 -6.57
C ALA A 24 -16.29 -2.88 -7.35
N THR A 25 -15.77 -1.87 -6.66
CA THR A 25 -15.27 -0.63 -7.28
C THR A 25 -13.85 -0.26 -6.85
N GLY A 26 -13.17 -1.13 -6.11
CA GLY A 26 -11.80 -0.89 -5.61
C GLY A 26 -11.50 -1.67 -4.34
N TRP A 27 -10.94 -1.00 -3.34
CA TRP A 27 -10.50 -1.62 -2.10
C TRP A 27 -11.18 -0.99 -0.89
N HIS A 28 -11.56 -1.79 0.09
CA HIS A 28 -11.75 -1.31 1.45
C HIS A 28 -10.42 -1.46 2.19
N ILE A 29 -9.82 -0.34 2.59
CA ILE A 29 -8.52 -0.32 3.25
C ILE A 29 -8.75 0.04 4.71
N SER A 30 -8.13 -0.73 5.60
CA SER A 30 -8.22 -0.49 7.05
C SER A 30 -6.88 -0.61 7.77
N HIS A 31 -6.73 0.28 8.77
CA HIS A 31 -5.61 0.39 9.70
C HIS A 31 -6.08 1.08 11.00
N ILE A 32 -5.14 1.54 11.83
CA ILE A 32 -5.44 2.08 13.17
C ILE A 32 -6.33 3.34 13.10
N ALA A 33 -6.02 4.29 12.21
CA ALA A 33 -6.66 5.63 12.22
C ALA A 33 -7.44 5.93 10.94
N ILE A 34 -6.87 5.62 9.77
CA ILE A 34 -7.45 5.99 8.47
C ILE A 34 -7.96 4.73 7.77
N ASN A 35 -9.27 4.69 7.57
CA ASN A 35 -10.02 3.55 7.05
C ASN A 35 -11.04 4.02 6.03
N GLY A 36 -11.36 3.20 5.04
CA GLY A 36 -12.47 3.46 4.13
C GLY A 36 -12.33 2.80 2.78
N ASP A 37 -13.27 3.15 1.90
CA ASP A 37 -13.27 2.69 0.52
C ASP A 37 -12.36 3.57 -0.35
N SER A 38 -11.66 2.91 -1.24
CA SER A 38 -10.73 3.46 -2.21
C SER A 38 -11.04 2.93 -3.60
N LYS A 39 -10.59 3.68 -4.60
CA LYS A 39 -10.47 3.24 -6.00
C LYS A 39 -9.50 2.06 -6.13
N PRO A 40 -9.48 1.37 -7.28
CA PRO A 40 -8.56 0.25 -7.53
C PRO A 40 -7.08 0.60 -7.33
N ASN A 41 -6.68 1.85 -7.60
CA ASN A 41 -5.32 2.35 -7.38
C ASN A 41 -4.99 2.66 -5.90
N GLY A 42 -5.92 2.44 -4.96
CA GLY A 42 -5.71 2.69 -3.53
C GLY A 42 -6.08 4.11 -3.05
N GLU A 43 -6.40 5.03 -3.95
CA GLU A 43 -6.84 6.38 -3.58
C GLU A 43 -8.25 6.41 -2.97
N PRO A 44 -8.50 7.23 -1.94
CA PRO A 44 -7.53 8.08 -1.24
C PRO A 44 -6.85 7.38 -0.05
N ILE A 45 -7.42 6.27 0.44
CA ILE A 45 -7.16 5.77 1.80
C ILE A 45 -5.74 5.23 1.99
N LEU A 46 -5.15 4.57 0.99
CA LEU A 46 -3.79 4.06 1.11
C LEU A 46 -2.80 5.23 1.27
N TYR A 47 -2.94 6.24 0.41
CA TYR A 47 -2.04 7.39 0.39
C TYR A 47 -2.24 8.31 1.59
N ALA A 48 -3.48 8.43 2.08
CA ALA A 48 -3.73 9.16 3.33
C ALA A 48 -3.03 8.51 4.53
N ASN A 49 -2.92 7.17 4.58
CA ASN A 49 -2.10 6.49 5.58
C ASN A 49 -0.61 6.78 5.38
N PHE A 50 -0.10 6.71 4.14
CA PHE A 50 1.31 7.04 3.86
C PHE A 50 1.66 8.48 4.24
N ASP A 51 0.80 9.44 3.89
CA ASP A 51 0.99 10.85 4.22
C ASP A 51 0.98 11.09 5.73
N GLN A 52 0.12 10.39 6.48
CA GLN A 52 0.09 10.48 7.94
C GLN A 52 1.42 10.07 8.57
N ASP A 53 2.04 9.00 8.05
CA ASP A 53 3.26 8.42 8.60
C ASP A 53 4.53 8.83 7.85
N TYR A 54 4.43 9.80 6.94
CA TYR A 54 5.50 10.33 6.10
C TYR A 54 6.24 9.27 5.26
N ILE A 55 5.52 8.25 4.83
CA ILE A 55 6.08 7.14 4.05
C ILE A 55 6.31 7.60 2.61
N ALA A 56 7.55 7.59 2.14
CA ALA A 56 7.87 7.78 0.73
C ALA A 56 7.55 6.52 -0.08
N TYR A 57 6.93 6.72 -1.25
CA TYR A 57 6.54 5.62 -2.12
C TYR A 57 6.80 5.95 -3.60
N PRO A 58 6.99 4.91 -4.44
CA PRO A 58 7.13 5.11 -5.88
C PRO A 58 5.87 5.67 -6.54
N SER A 59 6.04 6.56 -7.52
CA SER A 59 4.91 7.18 -8.22
C SER A 59 3.99 6.20 -8.95
N LYS A 60 4.47 4.99 -9.28
CA LYS A 60 3.69 3.95 -9.97
C LYS A 60 3.01 2.96 -9.03
N THR A 61 3.07 3.15 -7.71
CA THR A 61 2.44 2.21 -6.76
C THR A 61 0.95 2.02 -7.06
N GLY A 62 0.25 3.11 -7.42
CA GLY A 62 -1.17 3.05 -7.77
C GLY A 62 -1.44 2.26 -9.06
N ASP A 63 -0.61 2.45 -10.09
CA ASP A 63 -0.76 1.77 -11.38
C ASP A 63 -0.69 0.24 -11.21
N PHE A 64 0.30 -0.24 -10.43
CA PHE A 64 0.44 -1.68 -10.16
C PHE A 64 -0.69 -2.22 -9.30
N LEU A 65 -1.14 -1.46 -8.30
CA LEU A 65 -2.22 -1.89 -7.43
C LEU A 65 -3.56 -1.97 -8.19
N GLU A 66 -3.83 -1.01 -9.07
CA GLU A 66 -4.99 -1.03 -9.95
C GLU A 66 -4.96 -2.22 -10.89
N TRP A 67 -3.81 -2.56 -11.48
CA TRP A 67 -3.68 -3.74 -12.32
C TRP A 67 -3.97 -5.03 -11.54
N ILE A 68 -3.43 -5.19 -10.32
CA ILE A 68 -3.74 -6.35 -9.46
C ILE A 68 -5.24 -6.46 -9.20
N TRP A 69 -5.90 -5.33 -8.89
CA TRP A 69 -7.34 -5.31 -8.68
C TRP A 69 -8.13 -5.75 -9.92
N GLN A 70 -7.72 -5.29 -11.11
CA GLN A 70 -8.37 -5.63 -12.38
C GLN A 70 -8.21 -7.13 -12.71
N GLU A 71 -7.04 -7.72 -12.48
CA GLU A 71 -6.84 -9.16 -12.72
C GLU A 71 -7.66 -10.04 -11.76
N LEU A 72 -7.81 -9.61 -10.50
CA LEU A 72 -8.74 -10.25 -9.56
C LEU A 72 -10.19 -10.13 -10.03
N ASP A 73 -10.61 -8.95 -10.50
CA ASP A 73 -11.98 -8.72 -10.97
C ASP A 73 -12.32 -9.54 -12.21
N ASN A 74 -11.34 -9.69 -13.11
CA ASN A 74 -11.45 -10.48 -14.33
C ASN A 74 -11.33 -12.00 -14.10
N ASN A 75 -11.12 -12.46 -12.85
CA ASN A 75 -10.85 -13.86 -12.50
C ASN A 75 -9.62 -14.46 -13.22
N ASN A 76 -8.65 -13.62 -13.59
CA ASN A 76 -7.39 -14.04 -14.19
C ASN A 76 -6.32 -14.38 -13.15
N MET A 77 -6.54 -13.95 -11.90
CA MET A 77 -5.62 -14.11 -10.78
C MET A 77 -6.38 -14.66 -9.58
N ASN A 78 -5.79 -15.62 -8.87
CA ASN A 78 -6.33 -16.11 -7.61
C ASN A 78 -5.79 -15.31 -6.41
N ASP A 79 -6.44 -15.46 -5.27
CA ASP A 79 -6.09 -14.74 -4.04
C ASP A 79 -4.63 -14.96 -3.59
N GLN A 80 -4.07 -16.15 -3.77
CA GLN A 80 -2.68 -16.43 -3.37
C GLN A 80 -1.68 -15.68 -4.25
N GLU A 81 -1.91 -15.67 -5.56
CA GLU A 81 -1.09 -14.93 -6.50
C GLU A 81 -1.21 -13.42 -6.28
N ALA A 82 -2.42 -12.93 -6.02
CA ALA A 82 -2.64 -11.53 -5.69
C ALA A 82 -1.91 -11.11 -4.40
N GLN A 83 -1.96 -11.93 -3.34
CA GLN A 83 -1.21 -11.63 -2.11
C GLN A 83 0.30 -11.53 -2.38
N THR A 84 0.88 -12.46 -3.14
CA THR A 84 2.30 -12.40 -3.51
C THR A 84 2.66 -11.11 -4.23
N LYS A 85 1.83 -10.67 -5.19
CA LYS A 85 2.10 -9.42 -5.94
C LYS A 85 1.88 -8.17 -5.10
N ILE A 86 0.94 -8.21 -4.16
CA ILE A 86 0.73 -7.15 -3.17
C ILE A 86 1.96 -7.06 -2.25
N ASP A 87 2.52 -8.19 -1.82
CA ASP A 87 3.74 -8.24 -1.01
C ASP A 87 4.93 -7.64 -1.78
N GLU A 88 5.13 -8.02 -3.05
CA GLU A 88 6.17 -7.43 -3.92
C GLU A 88 6.03 -5.90 -4.06
N LEU A 89 4.79 -5.41 -4.20
CA LEU A 89 4.50 -3.98 -4.28
C LEU A 89 4.78 -3.26 -2.96
N ALA A 90 4.41 -3.87 -1.83
CA ALA A 90 4.66 -3.32 -0.50
C ALA A 90 6.15 -3.33 -0.13
N ASP A 91 6.91 -4.31 -0.60
CA ASP A 91 8.37 -4.35 -0.51
C ASP A 91 9.00 -3.20 -1.30
N TRP A 92 8.49 -2.89 -2.49
CA TRP A 92 9.00 -1.76 -3.29
C TRP A 92 8.75 -0.41 -2.60
N VAL A 93 7.59 -0.23 -1.98
CA VAL A 93 7.30 0.92 -1.11
C VAL A 93 8.29 0.96 0.05
N SER A 94 8.48 -0.15 0.76
CA SER A 94 9.40 -0.25 1.90
C SER A 94 10.84 0.08 1.53
N VAL A 95 11.32 -0.39 0.38
CA VAL A 95 12.66 -0.08 -0.12
C VAL A 95 12.78 1.40 -0.45
N THR A 96 11.75 1.99 -1.05
CA THR A 96 11.73 3.42 -1.36
C THR A 96 11.82 4.25 -0.08
N GLU A 97 10.96 3.94 0.90
CA GLU A 97 10.94 4.62 2.19
C GLU A 97 12.27 4.48 2.93
N LYS A 98 12.81 3.27 3.07
CA LYS A 98 14.11 3.04 3.74
C LYS A 98 15.28 3.81 3.12
N ASN A 99 15.18 4.14 1.83
CA ASN A 99 16.22 4.86 1.10
C ASN A 99 15.93 6.37 0.97
N THR A 100 14.90 6.89 1.63
CA THR A 100 14.65 8.32 1.74
C THR A 100 15.88 9.01 2.35
N PRO A 101 16.49 10.00 1.65
CA PRO A 101 17.66 10.71 2.18
C PRO A 101 17.33 11.39 3.50
N MET A 102 18.16 11.17 4.52
CA MET A 102 18.04 11.83 5.82
C MET A 102 19.16 12.85 5.99
N TRP A 103 18.80 14.12 6.22
CA TRP A 103 19.74 15.22 6.39
C TRP A 103 19.55 15.91 7.73
N GLN A 104 20.68 16.22 8.38
CA GLN A 104 20.71 16.95 9.64
C GLN A 104 20.05 18.31 9.52
N GLY A 105 19.07 18.57 10.39
CA GLY A 105 18.31 19.82 10.44
C GLY A 105 17.09 19.86 9.51
N TRP A 106 16.75 18.75 8.84
CA TRP A 106 15.53 18.65 8.04
C TRP A 106 14.65 17.46 8.43
N ASN A 107 15.15 16.23 8.27
CA ASN A 107 14.35 15.01 8.38
C ASN A 107 15.11 13.84 9.03
N CYS A 108 16.10 14.14 9.87
CA CYS A 108 16.77 13.17 10.75
C CYS A 108 16.64 13.56 12.23
#